data_AF-A0A3G8YKL6-F1
#
_entry.id   AF-A0A3G8YKL6-F1
#
_cell.length_a   1.000
_cell.length_b   1.000
_cell.length_c   1.000
_cell.angle_alpha   90.00
_cell.angle_beta   90.00
_cell.angle_gamma   90.00
#
_symmetry.space_group_name_H-M   'P 1'
#
loop_
_entity.id
_entity.type
_entity.pdbx_description
1 polymer ?
#
loop_
_entity_poly.entity_id
_entity_poly.type
_entity_poly.pdbx_seq_one_letter_code
_entity_poly.pdbx_strand_id
1 'polypeptide(L)'
;MTTPPPLIKKGLNQRVVITDAEKQALDVLYNQQGAWTHDEAVAAFGDRLQFALDQKILGRIDTLMGTMYIVLGHGRLATFDIASQAESLQVQISKAYVRLSLLELGWRVMTDTEPSRKLKQFNKTGTMLHVETDFGECLLTGHLRSGGYSRQALDSLSVRFKSTALFHNFYIVVLTPSPRRGRDYAERQKSFLKLIHVLPQSTVDGQTATRVKTVPARHGFEPDDRPYYADAAWIENPHFQSLPDITKRVLSLSRTDRIGEARRALECDAAMSGTQLKKYFGLDVVDLEGVRYVDTIIRPAKRSMANEINTTFLTWTRQIANGDDTALAHRCGTAEVRYMLGADSNRELWQAEARGALSYDNPDAVYVPGNGRRIAVEFDAGSYSPSVIRNKLDTFSDRGFEETIWAVTTSVRQRNLTQKIGARLQRGVLLANWWK
;
A
#
# COMPACT_ATOMS: atom_id res chain seq x y z
N MET A 1 -24.46 -34.41 -14.34
CA MET A 1 -24.50 -34.17 -12.89
C MET A 1 -23.08 -34.17 -12.38
N THR A 2 -22.45 -32.99 -12.34
CA THR A 2 -21.09 -32.78 -11.86
C THR A 2 -21.13 -32.71 -10.33
N THR A 3 -20.43 -33.61 -9.67
CA THR A 3 -20.27 -33.63 -8.21
C THR A 3 -19.66 -32.28 -7.78
N PRO A 4 -20.22 -31.60 -6.76
CA PRO A 4 -19.62 -30.37 -6.28
C PRO A 4 -18.20 -30.68 -5.75
N PRO A 5 -17.21 -29.81 -6.03
CA PRO A 5 -15.86 -30.02 -5.54
C PRO A 5 -15.86 -30.03 -4.01
N PRO A 6 -15.04 -30.89 -3.37
CA PRO A 6 -15.07 -31.06 -1.92
C PRO A 6 -14.71 -29.75 -1.20
N LEU A 7 -15.51 -29.41 -0.18
CA LEU A 7 -15.25 -28.29 0.72
C LEU A 7 -13.94 -28.52 1.48
N ILE A 8 -13.01 -27.58 1.33
CA ILE A 8 -11.65 -27.65 1.86
C ILE A 8 -11.63 -27.21 3.33
N LYS A 9 -11.18 -28.08 4.24
CA LYS A 9 -10.91 -27.73 5.64
C LYS A 9 -9.61 -26.93 5.76
N LYS A 10 -9.64 -25.81 6.50
CA LYS A 10 -8.44 -25.03 6.88
C LYS A 10 -7.44 -25.90 7.65
N GLY A 11 -6.19 -26.00 7.18
CA GLY A 11 -5.09 -26.52 8.00
C GLY A 11 -3.96 -27.29 7.32
N LEU A 12 -4.02 -27.57 6.02
CA LEU A 12 -2.95 -28.31 5.32
C LEU A 12 -2.46 -27.50 4.12
N ASN A 13 -1.12 -27.49 3.91
CA ASN A 13 -0.42 -27.01 2.72
C ASN A 13 -0.83 -27.82 1.47
N GLN A 14 -2.10 -27.78 1.09
CA GLN A 14 -2.55 -28.39 -0.14
C GLN A 14 -2.11 -27.46 -1.28
N ARG A 15 -1.10 -27.89 -2.04
CA ARG A 15 -0.67 -27.19 -3.25
C ARG A 15 -1.87 -27.08 -4.18
N VAL A 16 -2.26 -25.85 -4.50
CA VAL A 16 -3.32 -25.61 -5.49
C VAL A 16 -2.84 -26.18 -6.83
N VAL A 17 -3.66 -27.03 -7.45
CA VAL A 17 -3.29 -27.67 -8.72
C VAL A 17 -3.54 -26.69 -9.87
N ILE A 18 -2.45 -26.26 -10.51
CA ILE A 18 -2.45 -25.48 -11.74
C ILE A 18 -1.91 -26.33 -12.90
N THR A 19 -2.33 -26.04 -14.12
CA THR A 19 -1.81 -26.70 -15.33
C THR A 19 -0.40 -26.21 -15.65
N ASP A 20 0.34 -26.94 -16.50
CA ASP A 20 1.66 -26.48 -16.97
C ASP A 20 1.58 -25.18 -17.77
N ALA A 21 0.51 -24.99 -18.54
CA ALA A 21 0.25 -23.74 -19.26
C ALA A 21 0.02 -22.57 -18.30
N GLU A 22 -0.80 -22.75 -17.25
CA GLU A 22 -1.01 -21.75 -16.20
C GLU A 22 0.28 -21.45 -15.44
N LYS A 23 1.09 -22.49 -15.18
CA LYS A 23 2.40 -22.34 -14.53
C LYS A 23 3.34 -21.47 -15.36
N GLN A 24 3.44 -21.74 -16.67
CA GLN A 24 4.25 -20.94 -17.59
C GLN A 24 3.74 -19.50 -17.70
N ALA A 25 2.42 -19.31 -17.77
CA ALA A 25 1.81 -17.98 -17.81
C ALA A 25 2.12 -17.18 -16.53
N LEU A 26 2.01 -17.80 -15.35
CA LEU A 26 2.35 -17.17 -14.08
C LEU A 26 3.84 -16.84 -13.94
N ASP A 27 4.73 -17.67 -14.51
CA ASP A 27 6.17 -17.38 -14.57
C ASP A 27 6.45 -16.10 -15.37
N VAL A 28 5.90 -16.02 -16.59
CA VAL A 28 6.01 -14.85 -17.46
C VAL A 28 5.40 -13.61 -16.80
N LEU A 29 4.23 -13.76 -16.19
CA LEU A 29 3.58 -12.68 -15.43
C LEU A 29 4.51 -12.12 -14.37
N TYR A 30 5.01 -12.99 -13.49
CA TYR A 30 5.75 -12.55 -12.31
C TYR A 30 7.15 -12.00 -12.65
N ASN A 31 7.87 -12.67 -13.54
CA ASN A 31 9.26 -12.35 -13.85
C ASN A 31 9.41 -11.25 -14.91
N GLN A 32 8.46 -11.13 -15.85
CA GLN A 32 8.61 -10.25 -17.01
C GLN A 32 7.56 -9.14 -17.07
N GLN A 33 6.28 -9.45 -16.82
CA GLN A 33 5.18 -8.51 -17.09
C GLN A 33 4.73 -7.71 -15.88
N GLY A 34 4.93 -8.24 -14.67
CA GLY A 34 4.54 -7.66 -13.38
C GLY A 34 3.05 -7.83 -13.04
N ALA A 35 2.16 -7.41 -13.93
CA ALA A 35 0.72 -7.51 -13.72
C ALA A 35 -0.02 -7.61 -15.06
N TRP A 36 -1.12 -8.36 -15.07
CA TRP A 36 -2.01 -8.50 -16.22
C TRP A 36 -3.16 -7.50 -16.19
N THR A 37 -3.58 -7.06 -17.37
CA THR A 37 -4.93 -6.50 -17.57
C THR A 37 -5.99 -7.60 -17.41
N HIS A 38 -7.26 -7.22 -17.41
CA HIS A 38 -8.35 -8.21 -17.40
C HIS A 38 -8.29 -9.17 -18.59
N ASP A 39 -8.15 -8.64 -19.80
CA ASP A 39 -8.11 -9.46 -21.03
C ASP A 39 -6.93 -10.44 -21.03
N GLU A 40 -5.76 -10.00 -20.54
CA GLU A 40 -4.60 -10.88 -20.39
C GLU A 40 -4.83 -11.99 -19.35
N ALA A 41 -5.51 -11.68 -18.25
CA ALA A 41 -5.85 -12.67 -17.23
C ALA A 41 -6.90 -13.68 -17.75
N VAL A 42 -7.89 -13.22 -18.51
CA VAL A 42 -8.89 -14.08 -19.18
C VAL A 42 -8.21 -14.94 -20.25
N ALA A 43 -7.28 -14.39 -21.04
CA ALA A 43 -6.55 -15.17 -22.03
C ALA A 43 -5.69 -16.27 -21.40
N ALA A 44 -5.11 -16.02 -20.22
CA ALA A 44 -4.25 -16.98 -19.53
C ALA A 44 -5.01 -18.07 -18.76
N PHE A 45 -6.16 -17.73 -18.15
CA PHE A 45 -6.89 -18.65 -17.26
C PHE A 45 -8.26 -19.08 -17.79
N GLY A 46 -8.82 -18.40 -18.78
CA GLY A 46 -10.18 -18.64 -19.29
C GLY A 46 -11.21 -18.69 -18.17
N ASP A 47 -12.05 -19.71 -18.20
CA ASP A 47 -13.10 -19.96 -17.19
C ASP A 47 -12.55 -20.22 -15.78
N ARG A 48 -11.24 -20.51 -15.64
CA ARG A 48 -10.59 -20.74 -14.35
C ARG A 48 -10.10 -19.47 -13.67
N LEU A 49 -10.32 -18.28 -14.26
CA LEU A 49 -9.89 -17.02 -13.64
C LEU A 49 -10.52 -16.83 -12.25
N GLN A 50 -11.82 -17.10 -12.09
CA GLN A 50 -12.48 -16.98 -10.79
C GLN A 50 -11.89 -17.96 -9.77
N PHE A 51 -11.60 -19.20 -10.19
CA PHE A 51 -10.89 -20.17 -9.35
C PHE A 51 -9.52 -19.64 -8.90
N ALA A 52 -8.74 -19.03 -9.80
CA ALA A 52 -7.44 -18.46 -9.45
C ALA A 52 -7.54 -17.32 -8.43
N LEU A 53 -8.59 -16.50 -8.49
CA LEU A 53 -8.88 -15.45 -7.51
C LEU A 53 -9.28 -16.04 -6.15
N ASP A 54 -10.23 -16.98 -6.14
CA ASP A 54 -10.76 -17.59 -4.92
C ASP A 54 -9.66 -18.36 -4.17
N GLN A 55 -8.76 -19.02 -4.89
CA GLN A 55 -7.62 -19.74 -4.33
C GLN A 55 -6.44 -18.84 -3.98
N LYS A 56 -6.54 -17.53 -4.22
CA LYS A 56 -5.46 -16.54 -4.02
C LYS A 56 -4.18 -16.90 -4.78
N ILE A 57 -4.32 -17.50 -5.97
CA ILE A 57 -3.24 -17.62 -6.95
C ILE A 57 -2.96 -16.23 -7.53
N LEU A 58 -4.04 -15.58 -7.98
CA LEU A 58 -4.04 -14.21 -8.47
C LEU A 58 -4.73 -13.29 -7.47
N GLY A 59 -4.34 -12.02 -7.50
CA GLY A 59 -4.96 -10.95 -6.74
C GLY A 59 -5.42 -9.84 -7.67
N ARG A 60 -6.66 -9.39 -7.49
CA ARG A 60 -7.24 -8.26 -8.22
C ARG A 60 -6.95 -6.96 -7.46
N ILE A 61 -6.39 -5.97 -8.14
CA ILE A 61 -6.13 -4.63 -7.58
C ILE A 61 -6.63 -3.57 -8.56
N ASP A 62 -7.41 -2.61 -8.07
CA ASP A 62 -7.82 -1.45 -8.85
C ASP A 62 -6.73 -0.36 -8.77
N THR A 63 -6.19 0.03 -9.93
CA THR A 63 -5.08 0.99 -10.04
C THR A 63 -5.52 2.25 -10.81
N LEU A 64 -4.59 3.20 -11.01
CA LEU A 64 -4.83 4.32 -11.93
C LEU A 64 -4.93 3.89 -13.40
N MET A 65 -4.44 2.69 -13.73
CA MET A 65 -4.56 2.09 -15.07
C MET A 65 -5.83 1.24 -15.21
N GLY A 66 -6.71 1.19 -14.21
CA GLY A 66 -7.79 0.21 -14.17
C GLY A 66 -7.43 -1.06 -13.38
N THR A 67 -8.22 -2.11 -13.60
CA THR A 67 -8.09 -3.40 -12.88
C THR A 67 -6.86 -4.15 -13.35
N MET A 68 -6.00 -4.52 -12.40
CA MET A 68 -4.80 -5.33 -12.65
C MET A 68 -4.81 -6.62 -11.83
N TYR A 69 -4.21 -7.66 -12.39
CA TYR A 69 -4.07 -8.99 -11.79
C TYR A 69 -2.61 -9.30 -11.53
N ILE A 70 -2.29 -9.68 -10.29
CA ILE A 70 -0.92 -9.97 -9.86
C ILE A 70 -0.79 -11.35 -9.22
N VAL A 71 0.40 -11.94 -9.27
CA VAL A 71 0.66 -13.23 -8.61
C VAL A 71 0.80 -13.05 -7.09
N LEU A 72 -0.03 -13.76 -6.33
CA LEU A 72 -0.01 -13.78 -4.87
C LEU A 72 0.83 -14.94 -4.32
N GLY A 73 0.88 -15.08 -2.98
CA GLY A 73 1.66 -16.10 -2.30
C GLY A 73 1.39 -17.53 -2.75
N HIS A 74 0.12 -17.92 -2.92
CA HIS A 74 -0.21 -19.27 -3.37
C HIS A 74 0.15 -19.49 -4.84
N GLY A 75 0.02 -18.46 -5.69
CA GLY A 75 0.45 -18.54 -7.09
C GLY A 75 1.95 -18.74 -7.20
N ARG A 76 2.74 -18.00 -6.43
CA ARG A 76 4.20 -18.19 -6.38
C ARG A 76 4.59 -19.56 -5.84
N LEU A 77 3.89 -20.05 -4.81
CA LEU A 77 4.12 -21.41 -4.30
C LEU A 77 3.80 -22.48 -5.34
N ALA A 78 2.72 -22.33 -6.10
CA ALA A 78 2.34 -23.27 -7.14
C ALA A 78 3.29 -23.22 -8.36
N THR A 79 3.85 -22.04 -8.68
CA THR A 79 4.75 -21.87 -9.84
C THR A 79 6.21 -22.18 -9.54
N PHE A 80 6.72 -21.69 -8.42
CA PHE A 80 8.16 -21.70 -8.11
C PHE A 80 8.54 -22.59 -6.94
N ASP A 81 7.55 -23.25 -6.30
CA ASP A 81 7.72 -23.94 -5.01
C ASP A 81 8.28 -23.03 -3.89
N ILE A 82 8.22 -21.72 -4.09
CA ILE A 82 8.77 -20.71 -3.19
C ILE A 82 7.74 -19.59 -3.02
N ALA A 83 7.34 -19.35 -1.77
CA ALA A 83 6.56 -18.16 -1.39
C ALA A 83 7.43 -17.06 -0.74
N SER A 84 8.70 -17.37 -0.44
CA SER A 84 9.71 -16.46 0.11
C SER A 84 10.32 -15.57 -0.99
N GLN A 85 10.86 -14.40 -0.65
CA GLN A 85 11.50 -13.49 -1.62
C GLN A 85 10.57 -12.86 -2.68
N ALA A 86 9.31 -12.64 -2.31
CA ALA A 86 8.38 -11.99 -3.22
C ALA A 86 8.76 -10.52 -3.50
N GLU A 87 8.84 -10.13 -4.77
CA GLU A 87 8.94 -8.74 -5.16
C GLU A 87 7.78 -7.94 -4.55
N SER A 88 8.03 -6.65 -4.27
CA SER A 88 6.95 -5.79 -3.77
C SER A 88 5.85 -5.67 -4.82
N LEU A 89 4.59 -5.66 -4.38
CA LEU A 89 3.42 -5.50 -5.28
C LEU A 89 3.55 -4.22 -6.12
N GLN A 90 4.12 -3.17 -5.55
CA GLN A 90 4.35 -1.91 -6.24
C GLN A 90 5.37 -2.02 -7.39
N VAL A 91 6.42 -2.85 -7.24
CA VAL A 91 7.38 -3.11 -8.32
C VAL A 91 6.68 -3.83 -9.46
N GLN A 92 5.86 -4.84 -9.15
CA GLN A 92 5.06 -5.58 -10.13
C GLN A 92 4.10 -4.65 -10.90
N ILE A 93 3.36 -3.78 -10.21
CA ILE A 93 2.50 -2.77 -10.86
C ILE A 93 3.31 -1.77 -11.70
N SER A 94 4.52 -1.37 -11.25
CA SER A 94 5.37 -0.44 -12.00
C SER A 94 5.96 -1.07 -13.26
N LYS A 95 6.32 -2.37 -13.21
CA LYS A 95 6.71 -3.15 -14.38
C LYS A 95 5.57 -3.18 -15.42
N ALA A 96 4.35 -3.48 -14.98
CA ALA A 96 3.19 -3.48 -15.85
C ALA A 96 2.91 -2.09 -16.45
N TYR A 97 3.02 -1.02 -15.65
CA TYR A 97 2.86 0.35 -16.13
C TYR A 97 3.84 0.68 -17.25
N VAL A 98 5.13 0.37 -17.08
CA VAL A 98 6.14 0.60 -18.12
C VAL A 98 5.83 -0.21 -19.38
N ARG A 99 5.52 -1.51 -19.22
CA ARG A 99 5.18 -2.40 -20.35
C ARG A 99 3.99 -1.87 -21.16
N LEU A 100 2.89 -1.56 -20.50
CA LEU A 100 1.66 -1.09 -21.15
C LEU A 100 1.86 0.30 -21.80
N SER A 101 2.65 1.16 -21.16
CA SER A 101 2.98 2.47 -21.72
C SER A 101 3.83 2.36 -22.98
N LEU A 102 4.78 1.43 -23.04
CA LEU A 102 5.57 1.19 -24.25
C LEU A 102 4.68 0.71 -25.39
N LEU A 103 3.73 -0.19 -25.11
CA LEU A 103 2.75 -0.65 -26.10
C LEU A 103 1.89 0.49 -26.63
N GLU A 104 1.35 1.33 -25.75
CA GLU A 104 0.51 2.48 -26.14
C GLU A 104 1.28 3.53 -26.96
N LEU A 105 2.56 3.73 -26.65
CA LEU A 105 3.44 4.65 -27.36
C LEU A 105 4.03 4.06 -28.65
N GLY A 106 3.85 2.75 -28.90
CA GLY A 106 4.49 2.06 -30.03
C GLY A 106 6.01 1.94 -29.92
N TRP A 107 6.56 2.02 -28.70
CA TRP A 107 8.01 1.96 -28.45
C TRP A 107 8.47 0.55 -28.12
N ARG A 108 9.73 0.25 -28.42
CA ARG A 108 10.27 -1.12 -28.37
C ARG A 108 11.48 -1.22 -27.45
N VAL A 109 11.50 -2.26 -26.61
CA VAL A 109 12.68 -2.57 -25.79
C VAL A 109 13.75 -3.20 -26.68
N MET A 110 14.97 -2.67 -26.61
CA MET A 110 16.11 -3.18 -27.36
C MET A 110 16.61 -4.50 -26.75
N THR A 111 16.86 -5.48 -27.61
CA THR A 111 17.46 -6.77 -27.22
C THR A 111 18.99 -6.68 -27.23
N ASP A 112 19.66 -7.51 -26.43
CA ASP A 112 21.14 -7.49 -26.35
C ASP A 112 21.81 -8.04 -27.62
N THR A 113 21.02 -8.69 -28.48
CA THR A 113 21.45 -9.26 -29.77
C THR A 113 21.40 -8.27 -30.93
N GLU A 114 20.74 -7.12 -30.75
CA GLU A 114 20.59 -6.11 -31.80
C GLU A 114 21.79 -5.13 -31.83
N PRO A 115 22.18 -4.63 -33.03
CA PRO A 115 23.10 -3.52 -33.13
C PRO A 115 22.50 -2.30 -32.40
N SER A 116 23.13 -1.88 -31.30
CA SER A 116 22.64 -0.79 -30.47
C SER A 116 23.79 -0.06 -29.78
N ARG A 117 23.50 1.10 -29.20
CA ARG A 117 24.48 1.89 -28.40
C ARG A 117 24.84 1.23 -27.06
N LYS A 118 24.29 0.05 -26.75
CA LYS A 118 24.49 -0.71 -25.51
C LYS A 118 24.28 0.14 -24.25
N LEU A 119 23.25 0.98 -24.25
CA LEU A 119 23.03 1.98 -23.19
C LEU A 119 22.85 1.35 -21.79
N LYS A 120 22.44 0.08 -21.71
CA LYS A 120 22.34 -0.68 -20.46
C LYS A 120 23.61 -0.62 -19.61
N GLN A 121 24.79 -0.50 -20.23
CA GLN A 121 26.07 -0.40 -19.51
C GLN A 121 26.15 0.82 -18.56
N PHE A 122 25.41 1.89 -18.87
CA PHE A 122 25.36 3.09 -18.03
C PHE A 122 24.37 2.96 -16.86
N ASN A 123 23.44 2.01 -16.94
CA ASN A 123 22.47 1.71 -15.90
C ASN A 123 22.99 0.65 -14.91
N LYS A 124 24.00 1.01 -14.11
CA LYS A 124 24.60 0.13 -13.08
C LYS A 124 23.61 -0.47 -12.06
N THR A 125 22.41 0.09 -11.93
CA THR A 125 21.38 -0.38 -10.98
C THR A 125 20.36 -1.33 -11.59
N GLY A 126 20.34 -1.50 -12.93
CA GLY A 126 19.39 -2.40 -13.59
C GLY A 126 17.93 -1.92 -13.61
N THR A 127 17.66 -0.67 -13.24
CA THR A 127 16.29 -0.14 -13.04
C THR A 127 15.67 0.56 -14.26
N MET A 128 16.42 0.73 -15.34
CA MET A 128 16.01 1.38 -16.59
C MET A 128 16.09 0.39 -17.75
N LEU A 129 15.17 0.54 -18.69
CA LEU A 129 15.13 -0.22 -19.94
C LEU A 129 15.86 0.56 -21.03
N HIS A 130 16.54 -0.16 -21.92
CA HIS A 130 17.07 0.43 -23.15
C HIS A 130 16.00 0.29 -24.22
N VAL A 131 15.52 1.43 -24.73
CA VAL A 131 14.31 1.51 -25.57
C VAL A 131 14.60 2.35 -26.80
N GLU A 132 14.08 1.91 -27.94
CA GLU A 132 13.98 2.67 -29.18
C GLU A 132 12.67 3.47 -29.20
N THR A 133 12.80 4.77 -29.43
CA THR A 133 11.71 5.75 -29.38
C THR A 133 11.82 6.72 -30.56
N ASP A 134 10.84 7.62 -30.70
CA ASP A 134 10.88 8.70 -31.70
C ASP A 134 12.06 9.68 -31.48
N PHE A 135 12.68 9.65 -30.31
CA PHE A 135 13.89 10.44 -29.98
C PHE A 135 15.20 9.68 -30.24
N GLY A 136 15.12 8.47 -30.81
CA GLY A 136 16.20 7.52 -30.93
C GLY A 136 16.34 6.60 -29.71
N GLU A 137 17.48 5.91 -29.61
CA GLU A 137 17.80 5.03 -28.49
C GLU A 137 17.95 5.81 -27.17
N CYS A 138 17.28 5.35 -26.13
CA CYS A 138 17.23 6.02 -24.82
C CYS A 138 17.31 5.02 -23.65
N LEU A 139 17.53 5.57 -22.44
CA LEU A 139 17.26 4.85 -21.20
C LEU A 139 15.93 5.32 -20.62
N LEU A 140 15.02 4.38 -20.41
CA LEU A 140 13.65 4.63 -20.00
C LEU A 140 13.37 4.08 -18.61
N THR A 141 12.62 4.84 -17.81
CA THR A 141 12.06 4.38 -16.54
C THR A 141 10.67 4.94 -16.32
N GLY A 142 9.88 4.31 -15.47
CA GLY A 142 8.55 4.75 -15.11
C GLY A 142 8.08 4.07 -13.83
N HIS A 143 7.20 4.74 -13.09
CA HIS A 143 6.50 4.11 -11.99
C HIS A 143 5.12 4.75 -11.79
N LEU A 144 4.14 3.93 -11.44
CA LEU A 144 2.77 4.41 -11.22
C LEU A 144 2.59 5.12 -9.86
N ARG A 145 3.46 4.79 -8.89
CA ARG A 145 3.35 5.22 -7.48
C ARG A 145 3.18 6.73 -7.33
N SER A 146 2.19 7.14 -6.53
CA SER A 146 1.93 8.55 -6.15
C SER A 146 1.85 9.52 -7.34
N GLY A 147 1.48 9.04 -8.53
CA GLY A 147 1.42 9.86 -9.73
C GLY A 147 2.76 10.05 -10.45
N GLY A 148 3.79 9.24 -10.18
CA GLY A 148 5.09 9.28 -10.85
C GLY A 148 6.23 9.86 -10.00
N TYR A 149 7.39 10.06 -10.63
CA TYR A 149 8.63 10.48 -9.97
C TYR A 149 8.43 11.76 -9.14
N SER A 150 9.00 11.81 -7.93
CA SER A 150 9.08 13.05 -7.16
C SER A 150 10.14 13.97 -7.76
N ARG A 151 10.10 15.27 -7.42
CA ARG A 151 11.16 16.21 -7.81
C ARG A 151 12.53 15.74 -7.35
N GLN A 152 12.64 15.26 -6.12
CA GLN A 152 13.89 14.72 -5.57
C GLN A 152 14.39 13.50 -6.37
N ALA A 153 13.49 12.62 -6.79
CA ALA A 153 13.87 11.46 -7.59
C ALA A 153 14.36 11.86 -9.00
N LEU A 154 13.72 12.86 -9.63
CA LEU A 154 14.20 13.43 -10.90
C LEU A 154 15.55 14.14 -10.75
N ASP A 155 15.78 14.77 -9.59
CA ASP A 155 17.05 15.40 -9.28
C ASP A 155 18.18 14.38 -9.12
N SER A 156 17.93 13.30 -8.38
CA SER A 156 18.86 12.18 -8.27
C SER A 156 19.18 11.55 -9.64
N LEU A 157 18.20 11.43 -10.53
CA LEU A 157 18.44 10.97 -11.90
C LEU A 157 19.34 11.94 -12.68
N SER A 158 19.10 13.24 -12.53
CA SER A 158 19.87 14.27 -13.21
C SER A 158 21.32 14.29 -12.74
N VAL A 159 21.55 14.26 -11.42
CA VAL A 159 22.90 14.15 -10.84
C VAL A 159 23.63 12.91 -11.36
N ARG A 160 22.92 11.80 -11.50
CA ARG A 160 23.53 10.52 -11.92
C ARG A 160 23.83 10.44 -13.41
N PHE A 161 22.96 10.96 -14.28
CA PHE A 161 23.01 10.66 -15.71
C PHE A 161 23.32 11.85 -16.61
N LYS A 162 23.20 13.11 -16.14
CA LYS A 162 23.32 14.29 -17.01
C LYS A 162 24.60 14.31 -17.84
N SER A 163 25.76 14.18 -17.21
CA SER A 163 27.04 14.23 -17.92
C SER A 163 27.19 13.08 -18.92
N THR A 164 26.85 11.86 -18.51
CA THR A 164 26.92 10.65 -19.36
C THR A 164 25.98 10.73 -20.55
N ALA A 165 24.74 11.17 -20.33
CA ALA A 165 23.71 11.29 -21.35
C ALA A 165 24.08 12.34 -22.40
N LEU A 166 24.61 13.49 -21.98
CA LEU A 166 25.08 14.53 -22.89
C LEU A 166 26.33 14.10 -23.67
N PHE A 167 27.29 13.44 -23.02
CA PHE A 167 28.53 12.97 -23.67
C PHE A 167 28.27 11.89 -24.72
N HIS A 168 27.38 10.92 -24.42
CA HIS A 168 27.04 9.84 -25.34
C HIS A 168 25.79 10.13 -26.19
N ASN A 169 25.28 11.36 -26.14
CA ASN A 169 24.16 11.87 -26.93
C ASN A 169 22.90 10.97 -26.89
N PHE A 170 22.40 10.64 -25.70
CA PHE A 170 21.16 9.90 -25.52
C PHE A 170 20.24 10.56 -24.49
N TYR A 171 18.96 10.22 -24.51
CA TYR A 171 17.98 10.73 -23.55
C TYR A 171 17.74 9.79 -22.37
N ILE A 172 17.50 10.37 -21.20
CA ILE A 172 16.78 9.73 -20.11
C ILE A 172 15.30 10.05 -20.30
N VAL A 173 14.48 9.03 -20.50
CA VAL A 173 13.03 9.16 -20.62
C VAL A 173 12.36 8.67 -19.35
N VAL A 174 11.53 9.53 -18.76
CA VAL A 174 10.72 9.20 -17.59
C VAL A 174 9.25 9.19 -17.99
N LEU A 175 8.61 8.03 -17.86
CA LEU A 175 7.16 7.89 -18.01
C LEU A 175 6.46 8.31 -16.71
N THR A 176 5.41 9.11 -16.84
CA THR A 176 4.63 9.61 -15.69
C THR A 176 3.11 9.50 -15.91
N PRO A 177 2.36 8.96 -14.93
CA PRO A 177 0.91 8.95 -15.00
C PRO A 177 0.28 10.32 -14.69
N SER A 178 1.07 11.30 -14.22
CA SER A 178 0.59 12.66 -13.95
C SER A 178 1.08 13.64 -15.02
N PRO A 179 0.18 14.41 -15.66
CA PRO A 179 0.57 15.39 -16.68
C PRO A 179 1.31 16.61 -16.12
N ARG A 180 1.24 16.84 -14.80
CA ARG A 180 1.82 18.04 -14.15
C ARG A 180 3.04 17.73 -13.31
N ARG A 181 3.09 16.55 -12.68
CA ARG A 181 4.13 16.24 -11.69
C ARG A 181 5.52 16.16 -12.36
N GLY A 182 6.43 17.02 -11.93
CA GLY A 182 7.82 17.04 -12.41
C GLY A 182 8.05 17.73 -13.74
N ARG A 183 6.99 18.24 -14.40
CA ARG A 183 7.06 18.87 -15.72
C ARG A 183 8.02 20.06 -15.75
N ASP A 184 7.88 21.00 -14.82
CA ASP A 184 8.74 22.19 -14.75
C ASP A 184 10.20 21.87 -14.45
N TYR A 185 10.47 20.73 -13.80
CA TYR A 185 11.83 20.28 -13.57
C TYR A 185 12.42 19.67 -14.85
N ALA A 186 11.66 18.78 -15.50
CA ALA A 186 12.07 18.16 -16.76
C ALA A 186 12.31 19.20 -17.86
N GLU A 187 11.46 20.24 -17.96
CA GLU A 187 11.62 21.30 -18.95
C GLU A 187 12.93 22.08 -18.76
N ARG A 188 13.36 22.28 -17.51
CA ARG A 188 14.67 22.87 -17.19
C ARG A 188 15.86 21.97 -17.53
N GLN A 189 15.65 20.66 -17.65
CA GLN A 189 16.68 19.66 -17.97
C GLN A 189 16.46 19.02 -19.36
N LYS A 190 15.68 19.66 -20.24
CA LYS A 190 15.18 19.07 -21.50
C LYS A 190 16.23 18.67 -22.52
N SER A 191 17.48 19.09 -22.31
CA SER A 191 18.63 18.73 -23.14
C SER A 191 19.01 17.25 -23.05
N PHE A 192 18.65 16.57 -21.96
CA PHE A 192 18.90 15.13 -21.81
C PHE A 192 17.76 14.38 -21.10
N LEU A 193 16.88 15.06 -20.36
CA LEU A 193 15.75 14.45 -19.65
C LEU A 193 14.44 14.76 -20.39
N LYS A 194 13.70 13.71 -20.76
CA LYS A 194 12.34 13.81 -21.29
C LYS A 194 11.36 13.24 -20.27
N LEU A 195 10.27 13.96 -20.03
CA LEU A 195 9.17 13.49 -19.19
C LEU A 195 7.95 13.30 -20.09
N ILE A 196 7.45 12.07 -20.16
CA ILE A 196 6.38 11.69 -21.09
C ILE A 196 5.18 11.26 -20.26
N HIS A 197 4.08 11.99 -20.44
CA HIS A 197 2.83 11.63 -19.80
C HIS A 197 2.16 10.52 -20.59
N VAL A 198 1.88 9.41 -19.92
CA VAL A 198 1.15 8.28 -20.46
C VAL A 198 0.48 7.55 -19.29
N LEU A 199 -0.79 7.18 -19.45
CA LEU A 199 -1.54 6.43 -18.46
C LEU A 199 -2.44 5.42 -19.19
N PRO A 200 -1.92 4.20 -19.45
CA PRO A 200 -2.68 3.16 -20.10
C PRO A 200 -3.95 2.85 -19.31
N GLN A 201 -5.05 2.62 -20.03
CA GLN A 201 -6.33 2.26 -19.43
C GLN A 201 -6.64 0.79 -19.71
N SER A 202 -6.94 0.04 -18.66
CA SER A 202 -7.49 -1.30 -18.69
C SER A 202 -8.95 -1.25 -18.28
N THR A 203 -9.79 -1.83 -19.11
CA THR A 203 -11.23 -1.96 -18.88
C THR A 203 -11.59 -3.37 -18.44
N VAL A 204 -12.65 -3.48 -17.63
CA VAL A 204 -13.37 -4.73 -17.38
C VAL A 204 -14.77 -4.50 -17.91
N ASP A 205 -15.23 -5.34 -18.84
CA ASP A 205 -16.55 -5.21 -19.48
C ASP A 205 -16.81 -3.80 -20.06
N GLY A 206 -15.78 -3.19 -20.66
CA GLY A 206 -15.84 -1.83 -21.20
C GLY A 206 -15.86 -0.70 -20.16
N GLN A 207 -15.80 -1.02 -18.86
CA GLN A 207 -15.73 -0.03 -17.79
C GLN A 207 -14.31 0.11 -17.23
N THR A 208 -13.86 1.34 -17.05
CA THR A 208 -12.59 1.62 -16.34
C THR A 208 -12.83 1.56 -14.84
N ALA A 209 -12.26 0.57 -14.16
CA ALA A 209 -12.30 0.52 -12.71
C ALA A 209 -11.48 1.67 -12.12
N THR A 210 -12.09 2.46 -11.23
CA THR A 210 -11.38 3.53 -10.54
C THR A 210 -10.81 3.02 -9.22
N ARG A 211 -9.50 3.23 -9.00
CA ARG A 211 -8.85 2.96 -7.70
C ARG A 211 -9.61 3.56 -6.51
N VAL A 212 -10.05 4.82 -6.65
CA VAL A 212 -10.75 5.54 -5.59
C VAL A 212 -12.25 5.47 -5.84
N LYS A 213 -12.95 4.82 -4.91
CA LYS A 213 -14.41 4.67 -4.93
C LYS A 213 -15.02 5.54 -3.83
N THR A 214 -16.33 5.73 -3.88
CA THR A 214 -17.09 6.44 -2.84
C THR A 214 -18.16 5.50 -2.32
N VAL A 215 -18.31 5.42 -1.00
CA VAL A 215 -19.37 4.60 -0.39
C VAL A 215 -20.72 5.16 -0.85
N PRO A 216 -21.55 4.36 -1.54
CA PRO A 216 -22.81 4.83 -2.10
C PRO A 216 -23.80 5.18 -0.99
N ALA A 217 -24.72 6.11 -1.28
CA ALA A 217 -25.85 6.38 -0.39
C ALA A 217 -26.81 5.19 -0.39
N ARG A 218 -27.36 4.85 0.78
CA ARG A 218 -28.36 3.78 0.93
C ARG A 218 -29.76 4.38 0.94
N HIS A 219 -30.40 4.38 -0.22
CA HIS A 219 -31.79 4.81 -0.32
C HIS A 219 -32.70 3.81 0.41
N GLY A 220 -33.55 4.31 1.32
CA GLY A 220 -34.57 3.51 2.02
C GLY A 220 -34.03 2.59 3.13
N PHE A 221 -32.80 2.79 3.59
CA PHE A 221 -32.27 2.07 4.74
C PHE A 221 -32.66 2.77 6.03
N GLU A 222 -33.50 2.13 6.86
CA GLU A 222 -33.69 2.56 8.24
C GLU A 222 -32.57 1.96 9.11
N PRO A 223 -31.70 2.79 9.70
CA PRO A 223 -30.63 2.29 10.54
C PRO A 223 -31.22 1.65 11.81
N ASP A 224 -30.84 0.40 12.07
CA ASP A 224 -30.96 -0.18 13.40
C ASP A 224 -30.07 0.63 14.36
N ASP A 225 -30.68 1.57 15.06
CA ASP A 225 -29.98 2.56 15.88
C ASP A 225 -29.63 2.04 17.27
N ARG A 226 -29.84 0.74 17.52
CA ARG A 226 -29.43 0.10 18.76
C ARG A 226 -27.90 0.16 18.96
N PRO A 227 -27.43 0.21 20.21
CA PRO A 227 -26.02 0.03 20.53
C PRO A 227 -25.46 -1.24 19.91
N TYR A 228 -24.19 -1.22 19.53
CA TYR A 228 -23.54 -2.44 19.02
C TYR A 228 -23.51 -3.54 20.09
N TYR A 229 -23.35 -3.12 21.35
CA TYR A 229 -23.51 -3.97 22.52
C TYR A 229 -24.70 -3.47 23.36
N ALA A 230 -25.90 -3.93 23.02
CA ALA A 230 -27.13 -3.61 23.74
C ALA A 230 -27.38 -4.52 24.97
N ASP A 231 -26.74 -5.70 25.01
CA ASP A 231 -27.01 -6.75 26.01
C ASP A 231 -25.87 -6.93 27.02
N ALA A 232 -26.22 -7.33 28.24
CA ALA A 232 -25.28 -7.56 29.35
C ALA A 232 -24.23 -8.64 29.06
N ALA A 233 -24.53 -9.60 28.18
CA ALA A 233 -23.63 -10.71 27.82
C ALA A 233 -22.27 -10.24 27.23
N TRP A 234 -22.22 -9.05 26.63
CA TRP A 234 -20.99 -8.50 26.07
C TRP A 234 -20.07 -7.88 27.13
N ILE A 235 -20.62 -7.45 28.26
CA ILE A 235 -19.83 -6.94 29.39
C ILE A 235 -18.92 -8.06 29.92
N GLU A 236 -19.38 -9.31 29.90
CA GLU A 236 -18.57 -10.45 30.34
C GLU A 236 -17.60 -10.96 29.25
N ASN A 237 -17.66 -10.44 28.03
CA ASN A 237 -16.79 -10.87 26.94
C ASN A 237 -15.34 -10.41 27.19
N PRO A 238 -14.37 -11.33 27.31
CA PRO A 238 -12.96 -10.97 27.57
C PRO A 238 -12.36 -10.04 26.50
N HIS A 239 -12.81 -10.18 25.25
CA HIS A 239 -12.37 -9.30 24.17
C HIS A 239 -12.83 -7.86 24.40
N PHE A 240 -14.11 -7.68 24.73
CA PHE A 240 -14.66 -6.36 25.05
C PHE A 240 -13.96 -5.74 26.25
N GLN A 241 -13.71 -6.53 27.30
CA GLN A 241 -13.02 -6.07 28.50
C GLN A 241 -11.58 -5.61 28.23
N SER A 242 -10.90 -6.21 27.26
CA SER A 242 -9.56 -5.81 26.83
C SER A 242 -9.51 -4.51 26.02
N LEU A 243 -10.67 -3.98 25.56
CA LEU A 243 -10.72 -2.75 24.80
C LEU A 243 -10.50 -1.52 25.70
N PRO A 244 -9.91 -0.44 25.16
CA PRO A 244 -9.83 0.86 25.84
C PRO A 244 -11.22 1.40 26.20
N ASP A 245 -11.31 2.17 27.30
CA ASP A 245 -12.58 2.72 27.79
C ASP A 245 -13.29 3.62 26.77
N ILE A 246 -12.52 4.40 25.99
CA ILE A 246 -13.09 5.22 24.91
C ILE A 246 -13.79 4.36 23.86
N THR A 247 -13.22 3.20 23.52
CA THR A 247 -13.79 2.25 22.57
C THR A 247 -15.05 1.61 23.15
N LYS A 248 -15.02 1.19 24.42
CA LYS A 248 -16.19 0.65 25.11
C LYS A 248 -17.35 1.66 25.08
N ARG A 249 -17.06 2.93 25.42
CA ARG A 249 -18.04 4.02 25.36
C ARG A 249 -18.63 4.16 23.96
N VAL A 250 -17.79 4.22 22.92
CA VAL A 250 -18.25 4.35 21.53
C VAL A 250 -19.16 3.19 21.14
N LEU A 251 -18.80 1.94 21.47
CA LEU A 251 -19.58 0.76 21.11
C LEU A 251 -20.94 0.67 21.83
N SER A 252 -21.10 1.39 22.94
CA SER A 252 -22.37 1.57 23.66
C SER A 252 -23.24 2.70 23.09
N LEU A 253 -22.75 3.50 22.15
CA LEU A 253 -23.54 4.56 21.51
C LEU A 253 -24.48 4.00 20.43
N SER A 254 -25.48 4.81 20.07
CA SER A 254 -26.35 4.56 18.91
C SER A 254 -25.53 4.36 17.62
N ARG A 255 -26.10 3.72 16.60
CA ARG A 255 -25.39 3.54 15.32
C ARG A 255 -25.04 4.90 14.71
N THR A 256 -25.96 5.85 14.79
CA THR A 256 -25.80 7.22 14.28
C THR A 256 -24.61 7.94 14.93
N ASP A 257 -24.52 7.87 16.26
CA ASP A 257 -23.42 8.51 16.99
C ASP A 257 -22.07 7.82 16.71
N ARG A 258 -22.06 6.48 16.58
CA ARG A 258 -20.86 5.72 16.18
C ARG A 258 -20.36 6.15 14.80
N ILE A 259 -21.26 6.42 13.86
CA ILE A 259 -20.88 6.97 12.54
C ILE A 259 -20.23 8.35 12.70
N GLY A 260 -20.77 9.20 13.55
CA GLY A 260 -20.19 10.51 13.87
C GLY A 260 -18.77 10.41 14.47
N GLU A 261 -18.57 9.49 15.42
CA GLU A 261 -17.26 9.20 16.02
C GLU A 261 -16.26 8.64 14.98
N ALA A 262 -16.70 7.71 14.14
CA ALA A 262 -15.87 7.12 13.08
C ALA A 262 -15.42 8.18 12.06
N ARG A 263 -16.30 9.13 11.70
CA ARG A 263 -15.94 10.24 10.80
C ARG A 263 -14.91 11.18 11.43
N ARG A 264 -15.07 11.54 12.72
CA ARG A 264 -14.09 12.35 13.45
C ARG A 264 -12.73 11.66 13.54
N ALA A 265 -12.73 10.37 13.82
CA ALA A 265 -11.51 9.56 13.81
C ALA A 265 -10.84 9.54 12.43
N LEU A 266 -11.62 9.34 11.36
CA LEU A 266 -11.11 9.35 9.99
C LEU A 266 -10.54 10.71 9.59
N GLU A 267 -11.17 11.80 10.02
CA GLU A 267 -10.66 13.16 9.81
C GLU A 267 -9.35 13.43 10.59
N CYS A 268 -9.21 12.84 11.77
CA CYS A 268 -8.02 12.97 12.61
C CYS A 268 -6.82 12.19 12.06
N ASP A 269 -7.02 10.90 11.73
CA ASP A 269 -5.94 10.01 11.28
C ASP A 269 -5.74 9.99 9.75
N ALA A 270 -6.67 10.60 9.02
CA ALA A 270 -6.71 10.71 7.56
C ALA A 270 -7.00 9.39 6.80
N ALA A 271 -6.74 8.22 7.42
CA ALA A 271 -7.08 6.90 6.90
C ALA A 271 -7.45 5.91 8.00
N MET A 272 -8.37 4.98 7.71
CA MET A 272 -8.83 3.93 8.60
C MET A 272 -9.06 2.63 7.80
N SER A 273 -8.70 1.47 8.34
CA SER A 273 -9.04 0.20 7.70
C SER A 273 -10.49 -0.21 8.00
N GLY A 274 -11.10 -0.99 7.11
CA GLY A 274 -12.41 -1.60 7.39
C GLY A 274 -12.40 -2.45 8.66
N THR A 275 -11.28 -3.11 8.97
CA THR A 275 -11.11 -3.88 10.21
C THR A 275 -11.12 -2.97 11.44
N GLN A 276 -10.45 -1.82 11.39
CA GLN A 276 -10.48 -0.83 12.47
C GLN A 276 -11.88 -0.26 12.66
N LEU A 277 -12.57 0.05 11.56
CA LEU A 277 -13.95 0.52 11.62
C LEU A 277 -14.85 -0.49 12.36
N LYS A 278 -14.71 -1.78 12.05
CA LYS A 278 -15.47 -2.84 12.72
C LYS A 278 -15.09 -2.99 14.18
N LYS A 279 -13.78 -3.04 14.47
CA LYS A 279 -13.24 -3.29 15.81
C LYS A 279 -13.55 -2.17 16.80
N TYR A 280 -13.40 -0.91 16.38
CA TYR A 280 -13.48 0.24 17.30
C TYR A 280 -14.84 0.95 17.27
N PHE A 281 -15.63 0.76 16.20
CA PHE A 281 -16.92 1.43 16.06
C PHE A 281 -18.07 0.46 15.81
N GLY A 282 -17.84 -0.84 15.61
CA GLY A 282 -18.91 -1.80 15.33
C GLY A 282 -19.65 -1.52 14.02
N LEU A 283 -18.97 -0.85 13.07
CA LEU A 283 -19.51 -0.42 11.79
C LEU A 283 -18.83 -1.17 10.65
N ASP A 284 -19.51 -1.26 9.52
CA ASP A 284 -18.99 -1.77 8.26
C ASP A 284 -18.74 -0.60 7.29
N VAL A 285 -17.89 -0.80 6.26
CA VAL A 285 -17.50 0.26 5.29
C VAL A 285 -18.69 1.03 4.73
N VAL A 286 -19.76 0.29 4.46
CA VAL A 286 -21.04 0.74 3.93
C VAL A 286 -21.80 1.72 4.82
N ASP A 287 -21.43 1.86 6.11
CA ASP A 287 -22.06 2.82 7.04
C ASP A 287 -21.51 4.24 6.90
N LEU A 288 -20.35 4.39 6.25
CA LEU A 288 -19.71 5.67 6.04
C LEU A 288 -20.02 6.24 4.66
N GLU A 289 -21.30 6.48 4.37
CA GLU A 289 -21.75 7.04 3.09
C GLU A 289 -20.98 8.30 2.68
N GLY A 290 -20.66 8.42 1.39
CA GLY A 290 -19.89 9.53 0.85
C GLY A 290 -18.39 9.53 1.21
N VAL A 291 -17.93 8.64 2.10
CA VAL A 291 -16.49 8.47 2.38
C VAL A 291 -15.82 7.79 1.20
N ARG A 292 -14.59 8.21 0.91
CA ARG A 292 -13.78 7.63 -0.15
C ARG A 292 -13.06 6.39 0.36
N TYR A 293 -13.00 5.37 -0.47
CA TYR A 293 -12.29 4.15 -0.13
C TYR A 293 -11.47 3.59 -1.29
N VAL A 294 -10.50 2.75 -0.93
CA VAL A 294 -9.63 2.01 -1.84
C VAL A 294 -9.63 0.55 -1.40
N ASP A 295 -10.01 -0.34 -2.32
CA ASP A 295 -9.81 -1.79 -2.15
C ASP A 295 -8.44 -2.16 -2.70
N THR A 296 -7.63 -2.84 -1.91
CA THR A 296 -6.28 -3.20 -2.33
C THR A 296 -5.80 -4.47 -1.64
N ILE A 297 -4.67 -4.97 -2.12
CA ILE A 297 -3.92 -6.06 -1.53
C ILE A 297 -2.63 -5.49 -0.99
N ILE A 298 -2.35 -5.75 0.28
CA ILE A 298 -1.12 -5.26 0.92
C ILE A 298 -0.44 -6.36 1.71
N ARG A 299 0.83 -6.12 2.04
CA ARG A 299 1.61 -6.93 2.98
C ARG A 299 1.82 -6.11 4.26
N PRO A 300 1.02 -6.32 5.32
CA PRO A 300 1.10 -5.49 6.53
C PRO A 300 2.45 -5.60 7.24
N ALA A 301 3.08 -6.76 7.10
CA ALA A 301 4.44 -7.01 7.57
C ALA A 301 5.35 -7.20 6.36
N LYS A 302 6.17 -6.18 6.05
CA LYS A 302 7.00 -6.15 4.83
C LYS A 302 7.91 -7.37 4.64
N ARG A 303 8.28 -8.06 5.74
CA ARG A 303 9.16 -9.24 5.75
C ARG A 303 8.45 -10.56 6.05
N SER A 304 7.15 -10.54 6.35
CA SER A 304 6.38 -11.77 6.61
C SER A 304 5.78 -12.29 5.30
N MET A 305 6.19 -13.50 4.93
CA MET A 305 5.85 -14.15 3.66
C MET A 305 4.38 -14.56 3.64
N ALA A 306 3.73 -14.54 2.47
CA ALA A 306 2.34 -14.96 2.27
C ALA A 306 1.30 -14.28 3.17
N ASN A 307 1.61 -13.10 3.70
CA ASN A 307 0.66 -12.26 4.46
C ASN A 307 0.04 -11.19 3.56
N GLU A 308 -0.16 -11.50 2.27
CA GLU A 308 -1.02 -10.69 1.42
C GLU A 308 -2.46 -10.76 1.94
N ILE A 309 -3.02 -9.61 2.28
CA ILE A 309 -4.39 -9.48 2.71
C ILE A 309 -5.14 -8.55 1.78
N ASN A 310 -6.41 -8.87 1.55
CA ASN A 310 -7.34 -7.93 0.96
C ASN A 310 -7.80 -6.99 2.08
N THR A 311 -7.78 -5.70 1.82
CA THR A 311 -8.26 -4.71 2.78
C THR A 311 -8.92 -3.55 2.05
N THR A 312 -9.82 -2.88 2.76
CA THR A 312 -10.44 -1.64 2.32
C THR A 312 -9.94 -0.53 3.22
N PHE A 313 -9.29 0.47 2.62
CA PHE A 313 -8.91 1.70 3.30
C PHE A 313 -9.97 2.76 3.06
N LEU A 314 -10.56 3.26 4.15
CA LEU A 314 -11.36 4.47 4.17
C LEU A 314 -10.42 5.66 4.31
N THR A 315 -10.69 6.75 3.58
CA THR A 315 -9.80 7.90 3.49
C THR A 315 -10.58 9.21 3.58
N TRP A 316 -10.00 10.19 4.26
CA TRP A 316 -10.65 11.50 4.44
C TRP A 316 -10.72 12.29 3.13
N THR A 317 -9.65 12.27 2.33
CA THR A 317 -9.56 13.05 1.09
C THR A 317 -9.19 12.18 -0.11
N ARG A 318 -9.58 12.64 -1.31
CA ARG A 318 -9.19 12.00 -2.57
C ARG A 318 -7.68 11.98 -2.77
N GLN A 319 -6.97 12.99 -2.28
CA GLN A 319 -5.51 13.06 -2.36
C GLN A 319 -4.86 11.91 -1.58
N ILE A 320 -5.39 11.60 -0.38
CA ILE A 320 -4.91 10.48 0.43
C ILE A 320 -5.23 9.15 -0.25
N ALA A 321 -6.45 8.99 -0.79
CA ALA A 321 -6.87 7.80 -1.51
C ALA A 321 -6.00 7.48 -2.74
N ASN A 322 -5.58 8.52 -3.48
CA ASN A 322 -4.64 8.40 -4.60
C ASN A 322 -3.18 8.21 -4.16
N GLY A 323 -2.91 8.22 -2.85
CA GLY A 323 -1.61 7.97 -2.26
C GLY A 323 -1.17 6.51 -2.41
N ASP A 324 0.02 6.23 -1.89
CA ASP A 324 0.61 4.90 -1.86
C ASP A 324 -0.07 4.00 -0.81
N ASP A 325 -0.35 2.75 -1.15
CA ASP A 325 -0.97 1.78 -0.24
C ASP A 325 -0.12 1.52 1.00
N THR A 326 1.22 1.59 0.87
CA THR A 326 2.10 1.50 2.05
C THR A 326 1.93 2.70 2.98
N ALA A 327 1.67 3.89 2.44
CA ALA A 327 1.41 5.08 3.25
C ALA A 327 0.03 5.01 3.92
N LEU A 328 -0.99 4.46 3.25
CA LEU A 328 -2.30 4.18 3.86
C LEU A 328 -2.17 3.18 5.02
N ALA A 329 -1.50 2.06 4.79
CA ALA A 329 -1.20 1.07 5.82
C ALA A 329 -0.45 1.67 7.02
N HIS A 330 0.49 2.58 6.76
CA HIS A 330 1.24 3.28 7.79
C HIS A 330 0.36 4.20 8.65
N ARG A 331 -0.53 4.96 8.01
CA ARG A 331 -1.52 5.79 8.70
C ARG A 331 -2.47 4.94 9.55
N CYS A 332 -2.98 3.84 9.02
CA CYS A 332 -3.81 2.91 9.80
C CYS A 332 -3.05 2.30 10.97
N GLY A 333 -1.76 1.97 10.80
CA GLY A 333 -0.91 1.51 11.89
C GLY A 333 -0.70 2.57 12.98
N THR A 334 -0.54 3.84 12.59
CA THR A 334 -0.44 4.97 13.52
C THR A 334 -1.76 5.19 14.26
N ALA A 335 -2.90 5.12 13.54
CA ALA A 335 -4.24 5.18 14.11
C ALA A 335 -4.50 4.02 15.10
N GLU A 336 -3.99 2.82 14.80
CA GLU A 336 -4.10 1.68 15.72
C GLU A 336 -3.45 1.97 17.06
N VAL A 337 -2.31 2.67 17.06
CA VAL A 337 -1.66 3.11 18.30
C VAL A 337 -2.56 4.08 19.07
N ARG A 338 -3.18 5.05 18.38
CA ARG A 338 -4.14 5.98 19.01
C ARG A 338 -5.26 5.22 19.71
N TYR A 339 -5.86 4.26 19.01
CA TYR A 339 -6.92 3.43 19.58
C TYR A 339 -6.40 2.61 20.76
N MET A 340 -5.26 1.93 20.65
CA MET A 340 -4.67 1.15 21.75
C MET A 340 -4.39 2.00 23.01
N LEU A 341 -4.03 3.28 22.82
CA LEU A 341 -3.79 4.22 23.92
C LEU A 341 -5.08 4.81 24.50
N GLY A 342 -6.23 4.56 23.88
CA GLY A 342 -7.50 5.18 24.25
C GLY A 342 -7.52 6.69 24.01
N ALA A 343 -6.68 7.20 23.10
CA ALA A 343 -6.58 8.63 22.83
C ALA A 343 -7.75 9.11 21.96
N ASP A 344 -8.34 10.24 22.36
CA ASP A 344 -9.44 10.87 21.65
C ASP A 344 -9.01 11.33 20.25
N SER A 345 -9.97 11.47 19.33
CA SER A 345 -9.76 12.01 17.99
C SER A 345 -9.61 13.55 17.97
N ASN A 346 -9.57 14.20 19.15
CA ASN A 346 -9.27 15.63 19.26
C ASN A 346 -7.84 15.96 18.79
N ARG A 347 -7.72 16.86 17.80
CA ARG A 347 -6.44 17.28 17.21
C ARG A 347 -5.51 18.01 18.18
N GLU A 348 -6.01 18.56 19.28
CA GLU A 348 -5.16 19.15 20.31
C GLU A 348 -4.41 18.07 21.09
N LEU A 349 -5.06 16.92 21.32
CA LEU A 349 -4.51 15.78 22.05
C LEU A 349 -3.75 14.82 21.13
N TRP A 350 -4.20 14.64 19.88
CA TRP A 350 -3.58 13.75 18.91
C TRP A 350 -3.32 14.44 17.58
N GLN A 351 -2.03 14.59 17.26
CA GLN A 351 -1.58 15.29 16.06
C GLN A 351 -0.89 14.30 15.12
N ALA A 352 -1.67 13.66 14.23
CA ALA A 352 -1.12 12.79 13.19
C ALA A 352 -0.38 13.59 12.11
N GLU A 353 0.74 13.06 11.62
CA GLU A 353 1.51 13.69 10.55
C GLU A 353 0.68 13.69 9.25
N ALA A 354 0.30 14.88 8.80
CA ALA A 354 -0.64 15.03 7.69
C ALA A 354 0.02 14.86 6.31
N ARG A 355 1.31 15.15 6.14
CA ARG A 355 1.94 15.29 4.81
C ARG A 355 2.52 14.00 4.24
N GLY A 356 2.51 12.90 4.99
CA GLY A 356 3.07 11.60 4.59
C GLY A 356 4.55 11.67 4.26
N ALA A 357 5.24 12.73 4.67
CA ALA A 357 6.67 12.86 4.48
C ALA A 357 7.31 12.14 5.67
N LEU A 358 7.84 10.95 5.41
CA LEU A 358 8.77 10.24 6.30
C LEU A 358 10.04 11.09 6.47
N SER A 359 9.92 12.25 7.09
CA SER A 359 11.07 12.95 7.62
C SER A 359 11.51 12.15 8.82
N TYR A 360 12.77 11.80 8.81
CA TYR A 360 13.42 11.20 9.97
C TYR A 360 13.20 12.06 11.24
N ASP A 361 13.10 13.38 11.08
CA ASP A 361 12.99 14.33 12.19
C ASP A 361 11.61 14.33 12.85
N ASN A 362 10.55 13.95 12.15
CA ASN A 362 9.17 14.05 12.65
C ASN A 362 8.64 12.68 13.07
N PRO A 363 7.98 12.58 14.25
CA PRO A 363 7.23 11.38 14.59
C PRO A 363 5.98 11.27 13.72
N ASP A 364 5.43 10.06 13.62
CA ASP A 364 4.23 9.77 12.85
C ASP A 364 2.97 10.39 13.46
N ALA A 365 2.97 10.53 14.78
CA ALA A 365 2.03 11.37 15.50
C ALA A 365 2.67 11.97 16.76
N VAL A 366 2.09 13.04 17.26
CA VAL A 366 2.36 13.59 18.60
C VAL A 366 1.13 13.39 19.46
N TYR A 367 1.30 12.76 20.61
CA TYR A 367 0.28 12.61 21.62
C TYR A 367 0.53 13.58 22.78
N VAL A 368 -0.47 14.37 23.13
CA VAL A 368 -0.46 15.33 24.22
C VAL A 368 -1.55 14.93 25.21
N PRO A 369 -1.25 14.03 26.16
CA PRO A 369 -2.17 13.73 27.27
C PRO A 369 -2.51 15.01 28.07
N GLY A 370 -3.60 14.98 28.83
CA GLY A 370 -4.14 16.15 29.55
C GLY A 370 -3.23 16.82 30.58
N ASN A 371 -2.02 16.31 30.81
CA ASN A 371 -0.96 16.93 31.62
C ASN A 371 0.00 17.82 30.80
N GLY A 372 -0.23 17.97 29.49
CA GLY A 372 0.56 18.81 28.59
C GLY A 372 1.88 18.20 28.10
N ARG A 373 2.23 16.98 28.55
CA ARG A 373 3.44 16.29 28.11
C ARG A 373 3.39 15.98 26.62
N ARG A 374 4.50 16.11 25.91
CA ARG A 374 4.56 15.77 24.47
C ARG A 374 5.22 14.41 24.28
N ILE A 375 4.45 13.48 23.71
CA ILE A 375 4.88 12.11 23.47
C ILE A 375 5.00 11.88 21.96
N ALA A 376 6.17 11.43 21.51
CA ALA A 376 6.39 11.03 20.13
C ALA A 376 5.81 9.64 19.89
N VAL A 377 5.07 9.44 18.81
CA VAL A 377 4.54 8.14 18.39
C VAL A 377 5.15 7.75 17.05
N GLU A 378 5.72 6.55 16.99
CA GLU A 378 6.29 5.98 15.76
C GLU A 378 5.73 4.58 15.49
N PHE A 379 5.35 4.32 14.25
CA PHE A 379 4.86 3.04 13.77
C PHE A 379 5.84 2.42 12.75
N ASP A 380 6.62 1.42 13.18
CA ASP A 380 7.52 0.67 12.30
C ASP A 380 6.79 -0.53 11.66
N ALA A 381 6.43 -0.38 10.38
CA ALA A 381 5.88 -1.46 9.54
C ALA A 381 6.87 -2.61 9.25
N GLY A 382 8.07 -2.61 9.86
CA GLY A 382 9.12 -3.62 9.76
C GLY A 382 10.23 -3.29 8.76
N SER A 383 10.34 -2.04 8.33
CA SER A 383 11.36 -1.59 7.36
C SER A 383 12.59 -0.97 7.98
N TYR A 384 12.54 -0.47 9.20
CA TYR A 384 13.66 0.31 9.72
C TYR A 384 14.88 -0.55 10.08
N SER A 385 16.05 -0.08 9.65
CA SER A 385 17.33 -0.62 10.09
C SER A 385 17.59 -0.21 11.55
N PRO A 386 18.47 -0.92 12.29
CA PRO A 386 18.86 -0.50 13.63
C PRO A 386 19.44 0.92 13.69
N SER A 387 20.13 1.37 12.64
CA SER A 387 20.63 2.75 12.56
C SER A 387 19.50 3.76 12.49
N VAL A 388 18.50 3.55 11.62
CA VAL A 388 17.33 4.45 11.51
C VAL A 388 16.58 4.56 12.84
N ILE A 389 16.41 3.43 13.55
CA ILE A 389 15.73 3.42 14.85
C ILE A 389 16.49 4.24 15.88
N ARG A 390 17.80 3.98 16.05
CA ARG A 390 18.62 4.71 17.05
C ARG A 390 18.58 6.20 16.79
N ASN A 391 18.85 6.56 15.55
CA ASN A 391 18.79 7.92 15.08
C ASN A 391 17.41 8.52 15.50
N LYS A 392 16.27 7.91 15.12
CA LYS A 392 14.94 8.50 15.41
C LYS A 392 14.72 8.75 16.90
N LEU A 393 15.11 7.79 17.74
CA LEU A 393 15.03 7.93 19.19
C LEU A 393 15.90 9.08 19.72
N ASP A 394 17.13 9.22 19.20
CA ASP A 394 18.04 10.31 19.55
C ASP A 394 17.40 11.67 19.17
N THR A 395 16.88 11.77 17.94
CA THR A 395 16.25 13.01 17.46
C THR A 395 14.96 13.35 18.19
N PHE A 396 14.14 12.39 18.61
CA PHE A 396 12.97 12.69 19.43
C PHE A 396 13.38 13.20 20.82
N SER A 397 14.43 12.62 21.40
CA SER A 397 15.00 13.10 22.66
C SER A 397 15.53 14.54 22.50
N ASP A 398 16.30 14.82 21.45
CA ASP A 398 16.89 16.14 21.18
C ASP A 398 15.81 17.21 20.95
N ARG A 399 14.65 16.81 20.41
CA ARG A 399 13.50 17.69 20.21
C ARG A 399 12.64 17.89 21.46
N GLY A 400 13.02 17.31 22.59
CA GLY A 400 12.36 17.48 23.88
C GLY A 400 11.05 16.69 24.03
N PHE A 401 10.86 15.60 23.28
CA PHE A 401 9.75 14.68 23.57
C PHE A 401 10.06 13.90 24.85
N GLU A 402 9.13 13.91 25.80
CA GLU A 402 9.35 13.31 27.13
C GLU A 402 9.27 11.78 27.11
N GLU A 403 8.61 11.22 26.12
CA GLU A 403 8.44 9.79 25.91
C GLU A 403 8.38 9.51 24.40
N THR A 404 8.85 8.33 24.01
CA THR A 404 8.57 7.76 22.69
C THR A 404 7.76 6.48 22.83
N ILE A 405 6.63 6.41 22.14
CA ILE A 405 5.83 5.20 21.97
C ILE A 405 6.20 4.60 20.62
N TRP A 406 6.69 3.36 20.67
CA TRP A 406 7.10 2.63 19.47
C TRP A 406 6.16 1.45 19.22
N ALA A 407 5.59 1.37 18.02
CA ALA A 407 4.68 0.31 17.61
C ALA A 407 5.19 -0.44 16.38
N VAL A 408 4.81 -1.73 16.29
CA VAL A 408 5.21 -2.61 15.19
C VAL A 408 4.07 -3.52 14.77
N THR A 409 4.24 -4.17 13.61
CA THR A 409 3.22 -5.04 13.00
C THR A 409 3.35 -6.52 13.38
N THR A 410 4.46 -6.99 13.94
CA THR A 410 4.61 -8.43 14.23
C THR A 410 5.14 -8.69 15.61
N SER A 411 4.66 -9.77 16.25
CA SER A 411 5.14 -10.21 17.57
C SER A 411 6.64 -10.55 17.56
N VAL A 412 7.15 -11.08 16.44
CA VAL A 412 8.59 -11.33 16.25
C VAL A 412 9.37 -10.02 16.27
N ARG A 413 8.92 -9.00 15.52
CA ARG A 413 9.56 -7.68 15.52
C ARG A 413 9.45 -7.01 16.89
N GLN A 414 8.30 -7.14 17.55
CA GLN A 414 8.04 -6.60 18.89
C GLN A 414 9.06 -7.17 19.88
N ARG A 415 9.15 -8.51 19.97
CA ARG A 415 10.13 -9.20 20.83
C ARG A 415 11.56 -8.75 20.57
N ASN A 416 11.95 -8.71 19.30
CA ASN A 416 13.31 -8.34 18.89
C ASN A 416 13.63 -6.87 19.22
N LEU A 417 12.68 -5.94 19.05
CA LEU A 417 12.90 -4.54 19.38
C LEU A 417 12.83 -4.30 20.88
N THR A 418 11.94 -4.96 21.62
CA THR A 418 11.91 -4.89 23.09
C THR A 418 13.28 -5.24 23.69
N GLN A 419 13.95 -6.27 23.17
CA GLN A 419 15.31 -6.62 23.63
C GLN A 419 16.36 -5.57 23.26
N LYS A 420 16.22 -4.87 22.13
CA LYS A 420 17.25 -3.97 21.58
C LYS A 420 17.11 -2.53 22.04
N ILE A 421 15.88 -2.04 22.17
CA ILE A 421 15.57 -0.64 22.48
C ILE A 421 14.65 -0.49 23.68
N GLY A 422 14.16 -1.58 24.29
CA GLY A 422 13.20 -1.51 25.40
C GLY A 422 13.72 -0.69 26.59
N ALA A 423 15.01 -0.78 26.91
CA ALA A 423 15.63 0.04 27.96
C ALA A 423 15.64 1.55 27.66
N ARG A 424 15.44 1.95 26.39
CA ARG A 424 15.33 3.35 25.96
C ARG A 424 13.89 3.85 25.92
N LEU A 425 12.90 2.99 26.15
CA LEU A 425 11.48 3.32 26.08
C LEU A 425 10.88 3.24 27.48
N GLN A 426 9.95 4.15 27.80
CA GLN A 426 9.19 4.09 29.06
C GLN A 426 8.12 3.00 29.03
N ARG A 427 7.71 2.59 27.82
CA ARG A 427 6.73 1.52 27.58
C ARG A 427 7.33 0.40 26.73
N GLY A 428 6.79 -0.80 26.89
CA GLY A 428 7.08 -1.89 25.97
C GLY A 428 6.65 -1.53 24.54
N VAL A 429 7.38 -2.07 23.56
CA VAL A 429 7.02 -1.91 22.14
C VAL A 429 5.60 -2.46 21.91
N LEU A 430 4.74 -1.67 21.29
CA LEU A 430 3.34 -2.02 21.04
C LEU A 430 3.19 -2.90 19.79
N LEU A 431 2.23 -3.82 19.82
CA LEU A 431 1.85 -4.63 18.66
C LEU A 431 0.57 -4.07 18.02
N ALA A 432 0.73 -3.26 16.98
CA ALA A 432 -0.34 -2.58 16.27
C ALA A 432 -0.78 -3.38 15.02
N ASN A 433 -1.69 -4.33 15.25
CA ASN A 433 -2.27 -5.19 14.19
C ASN A 433 -3.52 -4.54 13.57
N TRP A 434 -3.34 -3.43 12.86
CA TRP A 434 -4.42 -2.62 12.28
C TRP A 434 -5.32 -3.35 11.24
N TRP A 435 -4.95 -4.56 10.82
CA TRP A 435 -5.65 -5.36 9.82
C TRP A 435 -6.31 -6.64 10.36
N LYS A 436 -6.18 -6.93 11.66
CA LYS A 436 -6.70 -8.15 12.29
C LYS A 436 -7.88 -7.90 13.19
#